data_AF-A0AAW5TJR7-F1
#
_entry.id   AF-A0AAW5TJR7-F1
#
_cell.length_a   1.000
_cell.length_b   1.000
_cell.length_c   1.000
_cell.angle_alpha   90.00
_cell.angle_beta   90.00
_cell.angle_gamma   90.00
#
_symmetry.space_group_name_H-M   'P 1'
#
loop_
_entity.id
_entity.type
_entity.pdbx_description
1 polymer ?
#
loop_
_entity_poly.entity_id
_entity_poly.type
_entity_poly.pdbx_seq_one_letter_code
_entity_poly.pdbx_strand_id
1 'polypeptide(L)' 'MDNKKLRYLILKTLAEKKDPFLELKNEDIPERDIFEQGKLLQKEGYIKGNVCADDTIHMWGSLTEQGEQFLEDNKV' A
#
# COMPACT_ATOMS: atom_id res chain seq x y z
N MET A 1 14.38 -1.49 4.72
CA MET A 1 13.94 -0.47 3.73
C MET A 1 13.33 0.70 4.48
N ASP A 2 13.38 1.92 3.94
CA ASP A 2 12.74 3.08 4.57
C ASP A 2 11.19 3.01 4.47
N ASN A 3 10.48 3.40 5.53
CA ASN A 3 9.02 3.34 5.60
C ASN A 3 8.34 4.20 4.52
N LYS A 4 8.93 5.33 4.15
CA LYS A 4 8.41 6.19 3.08
C LYS A 4 8.49 5.47 1.74
N LYS A 5 9.60 4.76 1.48
CA LYS A 5 9.76 3.94 0.27
C LYS A 5 8.75 2.78 0.23
N LEU A 6 8.52 2.11 1.36
CA LEU A 6 7.51 1.05 1.45
C LEU A 6 6.09 1.59 1.19
N ARG A 7 5.74 2.73 1.79
CA ARG A 7 4.44 3.38 1.54
C ARG A 7 4.25 3.73 0.07
N TYR A 8 5.28 4.30 -0.57
CA TYR A 8 5.27 4.58 -2.00
C TYR A 8 5.00 3.31 -2.82
N LEU A 9 5.70 2.22 -2.54
CA LEU A 9 5.52 0.95 -3.24
C LEU A 9 4.10 0.39 -3.05
N ILE A 10 3.57 0.38 -1.83
CA ILE A 10 2.19 -0.07 -1.55
C ILE A 10 1.18 0.75 -2.37
N LEU A 11 1.29 2.08 -2.34
CA LEU A 11 0.41 2.98 -3.08
C LEU A 11 0.54 2.78 -4.59
N LYS A 12 1.76 2.59 -5.10
CA LYS A 12 2.03 2.35 -6.52
C LYS A 12 1.40 1.04 -6.96
N THR A 13 1.56 -0.04 -6.18
CA THR A 13 0.95 -1.34 -6.49
C THR A 13 -0.57 -1.27 -6.54
N LEU A 14 -1.19 -0.52 -5.61
CA LEU A 14 -2.64 -0.26 -5.65
C LEU A 14 -3.06 0.57 -6.87
N ALA A 15 -2.25 1.55 -7.28
CA ALA A 15 -2.50 2.32 -8.50
C ALA A 15 -2.49 1.44 -9.76
N GLU A 16 -1.62 0.43 -9.77
CA GLU A 16 -1.54 -0.61 -10.81
C GLU A 16 -2.66 -1.66 -10.70
N LYS A 17 -3.58 -1.53 -9.73
CA LYS A 17 -4.67 -2.48 -9.43
C LYS A 17 -4.18 -3.89 -9.11
N LYS A 18 -3.03 -3.98 -8.45
CA LYS A 18 -2.44 -5.24 -7.97
C LYS A 18 -2.48 -5.30 -6.45
N ASP A 19 -2.30 -6.50 -5.90
CA ASP A 19 -2.24 -6.71 -4.46
C ASP A 19 -0.81 -6.46 -3.93
N PRO A 20 -0.60 -5.46 -3.06
CA PRO A 20 0.70 -5.20 -2.42
C PRO A 20 1.27 -6.41 -1.69
N PHE A 21 0.45 -7.29 -1.12
CA PHE A 21 0.94 -8.49 -0.44
C PHE A 21 1.55 -9.51 -1.40
N LEU A 22 1.02 -9.61 -2.63
CA LEU A 22 1.56 -10.53 -3.62
C LEU A 22 2.79 -9.96 -4.32
N GLU A 23 2.75 -8.69 -4.70
CA GLU A 23 3.84 -8.07 -5.45
C GLU A 23 5.08 -7.81 -4.57
N LEU A 24 4.88 -7.24 -3.37
CA LEU A 24 5.99 -6.81 -2.52
C LEU A 24 6.62 -7.96 -1.73
N LYS A 25 5.89 -9.06 -1.52
CA LYS A 25 6.46 -10.29 -0.94
C LYS A 25 7.55 -10.88 -1.83
N ASN A 26 7.43 -10.74 -3.15
CA ASN A 26 8.48 -11.18 -4.09
C ASN A 26 9.76 -10.34 -3.99
N GLU A 27 9.71 -9.17 -3.34
CA GLU A 27 10.85 -8.29 -3.10
C GLU A 27 11.50 -8.49 -1.72
N ASP A 28 11.21 -9.61 -1.03
CA ASP A 28 11.72 -9.93 0.33
C ASP A 28 11.27 -8.92 1.40
N ILE A 29 10.10 -8.30 1.20
CA ILE A 29 9.49 -7.37 2.15
C ILE A 29 8.59 -8.15 3.11
N PRO A 30 8.76 -8.03 4.45
CA PRO A 30 7.91 -8.74 5.40
C PRO A 30 6.43 -8.35 5.26
N GLU A 31 5.55 -9.35 5.21
CA GLU A 31 4.08 -9.13 5.15
C GLU A 31 3.58 -8.25 6.29
N ARG A 32 4.19 -8.38 7.48
CA ARG A 32 3.87 -7.54 8.63
C ARG A 32 4.10 -6.05 8.34
N ASP A 33 5.19 -5.70 7.68
CA ASP A 33 5.52 -4.31 7.37
C ASP A 33 4.54 -3.76 6.32
N ILE A 34 4.20 -4.57 5.32
CA ILE A 34 3.19 -4.25 4.31
C ILE A 34 1.84 -3.97 4.98
N PHE A 35 1.45 -4.81 5.95
CA PHE A 35 0.22 -4.66 6.71
C PHE A 35 0.21 -3.41 7.59
N GLU A 36 1.26 -3.19 8.38
CA GLU A 36 1.36 -2.04 9.27
C GLU A 36 1.34 -0.73 8.49
N GLN A 37 2.09 -0.63 7.39
CA GLN A 37 2.07 0.58 6.55
C GLN A 37 0.75 0.74 5.77
N GLY A 38 0.16 -0.35 5.27
CA GLY A 38 -1.15 -0.32 4.60
C GLY A 38 -2.28 0.19 5.51
N LYS A 39 -2.28 -0.25 6.77
CA LYS A 39 -3.23 0.27 7.78
C LYS A 39 -3.02 1.74 8.09
N LEU A 40 -1.76 2.20 8.19
CA LEU A 40 -1.46 3.61 8.41
C LEU A 40 -1.95 4.46 7.23
N LEU A 41 -1.67 4.04 5.99
CA LEU A 41 -2.13 4.73 4.79
C LEU A 41 -3.65 4.83 4.70
N GLN A 42 -4.38 3.78 5.08
CA GLN A 42 -5.84 3.84 5.18
C GLN A 42 -6.31 4.78 6.28
N LYS A 43 -5.69 4.71 7.47
CA LYS A 43 -6.03 5.57 8.62
C LYS A 43 -5.77 7.06 8.32
N GLU A 44 -4.70 7.35 7.60
CA GLU A 44 -4.28 8.70 7.20
C GLU A 44 -5.00 9.20 5.93
N GLY A 45 -5.88 8.39 5.34
CA GLY A 45 -6.74 8.81 4.23
C GLY A 45 -6.09 8.75 2.84
N TYR A 46 -4.97 8.07 2.66
CA TYR A 46 -4.35 7.84 1.34
C TYR A 46 -5.05 6.72 0.55
N ILE A 47 -5.70 5.78 1.24
CA ILE A 47 -6.39 4.63 0.66
C ILE A 47 -7.82 4.56 1.17
N LYS A 48 -8.78 4.27 0.28
CA LYS A 48 -10.19 4.01 0.59
C LYS A 48 -10.58 2.58 0.23
N GLY A 49 -11.43 1.94 1.04
CA GLY A 49 -12.05 0.67 0.68
C GLY A 49 -11.18 -0.58 0.84
N ASN A 50 -10.11 -0.52 1.64
CA ASN A 50 -9.36 -1.73 2.01
C ASN A 50 -10.28 -2.70 2.78
N VAL A 51 -10.46 -3.90 2.23
CA VAL A 51 -11.15 -5.02 2.85
C VAL A 51 -10.12 -6.08 3.22
N CYS A 52 -9.82 -6.21 4.51
CA CYS A 52 -9.04 -7.34 5.00
C CYS A 52 -9.98 -8.54 5.19
N ALA A 53 -9.67 -9.70 4.59
CA ALA A 53 -10.47 -10.91 4.70
C ALA A 53 -9.79 -11.96 5.58
N ASP A 54 -10.43 -12.23 6.72
CA ASP A 54 -10.30 -13.25 7.78
C ASP A 54 -9.06 -14.15 7.96
N ASP A 55 -8.24 -14.47 6.95
CA ASP A 55 -6.97 -15.21 7.13
C ASP A 55 -5.93 -14.95 6.01
N THR A 56 -6.29 -14.14 5.00
CA THR A 56 -5.40 -13.76 3.89
C THR A 56 -5.43 -12.26 3.73
N ILE A 57 -4.26 -11.62 3.86
CA ILE A 57 -4.21 -10.17 3.81
C ILE A 57 -4.30 -9.71 2.35
N HIS A 58 -5.46 -9.19 2.01
CA HIS A 58 -5.80 -8.70 0.69
C HIS A 58 -5.98 -7.19 0.76
N MET A 59 -5.19 -6.42 0.00
CA MET A 59 -5.38 -4.97 -0.12
C MET A 59 -5.94 -4.61 -1.49
N TRP A 60 -7.22 -4.26 -1.51
CA TRP A 60 -8.01 -3.99 -2.73
C TRP A 60 -8.57 -2.56 -2.75
N GLY A 61 -8.09 -1.70 -1.85
CA GLY A 61 -8.53 -0.31 -1.80
C GLY A 61 -8.10 0.49 -3.02
N SER A 62 -8.77 1.60 -3.25
CA SER A 62 -8.35 2.60 -4.24
C SER A 62 -7.62 3.74 -3.56
N LEU A 63 -6.76 4.43 -4.30
CA LEU A 63 -6.17 5.67 -3.83
C LEU A 63 -7.23 6.76 -3.67
N THR A 64 -6.96 7.67 -2.75
CA THR A 64 -7.60 8.99 -2.68
C THR A 64 -6.76 10.01 -3.46
N GLU A 65 -7.27 11.22 -3.65
CA GLU A 65 -6.49 12.33 -4.24
C GLU A 65 -5.16 12.57 -3.49
N GLN A 66 -5.18 12.44 -2.16
CA GLN A 66 -3.98 12.54 -1.32
C GLN A 66 -3.00 11.37 -1.57
N GLY A 67 -3.53 10.16 -1.79
CA GLY A 67 -2.76 8.99 -2.20
C GLY A 67 -2.06 9.20 -3.55
N GLU A 68 -2.78 9.72 -4.53
CA GLU A 68 -2.25 10.03 -5.85
C GLU A 68 -1.19 11.14 -5.79
N GLN A 69 -1.45 12.22 -5.03
CA GLN A 69 -0.49 13.30 -4.86
C GLN A 69 0.80 12.81 -4.20
N PHE A 70 0.71 11.93 -3.19
CA PHE A 70 1.89 11.33 -2.58
C PHE A 70 2.75 10.57 -3.59
N LEU A 71 2.14 9.90 -4.56
CA LEU A 71 2.88 9.21 -5.62
C LEU A 71 3.62 10.21 -6.52
N GLU A 72 2.98 11.31 -6.92
CA GLU A 72 3.61 12.34 -7.75
C GLU A 72 4.77 13.03 -7.02
N ASP A 73 4.57 13.40 -5.75
CA ASP A 73 5.60 14.08 -4.93
C ASP A 73 6.84 13.21 -4.67
N ASN A 74 6.71 11.89 -4.83
CA ASN A 74 7.74 10.91 -4.53
C ASN A 74 8.15 10.06 -5.74
N LYS A 75 7.71 10.42 -6.95
CA LYS A 75 8.31 9.94 -8.20
C LYS A 75 9.71 10.54 -8.28
N VAL A 76 10.70 9.70 -8.03
CA VAL A 76 12.12 9.99 -8.25
C VAL A 76 12.47 9.77 -9.72
#